data_AF-A0A7R9PKY0-F1
#
_entry.id   AF-A0A7R9PKY0-F1
#
_cell.length_a   1.000
_cell.length_b   1.000
_cell.length_c   1.000
_cell.angle_alpha   90.00
_cell.angle_beta   90.00
_cell.angle_gamma   90.00
#
_symmetry.space_group_name_H-M   'P 1'
#
loop_
_entity.id
_entity.type
_entity.pdbx_description
1 polymer ?
#
loop_
_entity_poly.entity_id
_entity_poly.type
_entity_poly.pdbx_seq_one_letter_code
_entity_poly.pdbx_strand_id
1 'polypeptide(L)'
;MSTTSKGDSGLITFENVKRTQLERFNTSPTPELKENIETNPLIIFYRAVENCKPLLQLSPIKRGGVTYQVPVPITEKRSNFLAMKWLIEAAQDKERTVHFPEKLAWELLDASSNQGRVVKKKQELHRQCEANRAYAHYRWS
;
A
#
# COMPACT_ATOMS: atom_id res chain seq x y z
N MET A 1 -22.01 25.58 -2.60
CA MET A 1 -21.55 24.22 -2.27
C MET A 1 -20.73 23.73 -3.46
N SER A 2 -19.41 23.89 -3.40
CA SER A 2 -18.52 23.63 -4.53
C SER A 2 -18.45 22.14 -4.82
N THR A 3 -18.83 21.78 -6.04
CA THR A 3 -18.58 20.46 -6.62
C THR A 3 -17.08 20.31 -6.85
N THR A 4 -16.33 19.87 -5.84
CA THR A 4 -14.96 19.41 -6.04
C THR A 4 -15.03 18.22 -6.99
N SER A 5 -14.45 18.37 -8.17
CA SER A 5 -14.45 17.30 -9.16
C SER A 5 -13.67 16.11 -8.60
N LYS A 6 -13.95 14.88 -9.03
CA LYS A 6 -13.17 13.69 -8.61
C LYS A 6 -11.66 13.86 -8.87
N GLY A 7 -11.27 14.72 -9.82
CA GLY A 7 -9.87 15.06 -10.11
C GLY A 7 -9.16 15.84 -9.00
N ASP A 8 -9.88 16.60 -8.19
CA ASP A 8 -9.30 17.49 -7.17
C ASP A 8 -8.84 16.71 -5.92
N SER A 9 -9.48 15.56 -5.64
CA SER A 9 -9.21 14.75 -4.46
C SER A 9 -7.78 14.17 -4.40
N GLY A 10 -7.20 13.84 -5.56
CA GLY A 10 -5.82 13.37 -5.65
C GLY A 10 -4.81 14.49 -5.38
N LEU A 11 -5.07 15.68 -5.90
CA LEU A 11 -4.24 16.87 -5.65
C LEU A 11 -4.24 17.25 -4.17
N ILE A 12 -5.42 17.25 -3.53
CA ILE A 12 -5.56 17.54 -2.09
C ILE A 12 -4.79 16.50 -1.25
N THR A 13 -4.80 15.22 -1.66
CA THR A 13 -4.02 14.17 -0.98
C THR A 13 -2.52 14.48 -1.03
N PHE A 14 -1.99 14.84 -2.20
CA PHE A 14 -0.58 15.18 -2.36
C PHE A 14 -0.19 16.48 -1.66
N GLU A 15 -1.08 17.46 -1.64
CA GLU A 15 -0.92 18.67 -0.85
C GLU A 15 -0.78 18.34 0.64
N ASN A 16 -1.65 17.48 1.18
CA ASN A 16 -1.59 17.04 2.58
C ASN A 16 -0.28 16.30 2.89
N VAL A 17 0.16 15.39 2.02
CA VAL A 17 1.46 14.70 2.17
C VAL A 17 2.60 15.72 2.23
N LYS A 18 2.62 16.68 1.29
CA LYS A 18 3.66 17.70 1.22
C LYS A 18 3.64 18.61 2.46
N ARG A 19 2.45 19.04 2.92
CA ARG A 19 2.29 19.86 4.12
C ARG A 19 2.87 19.14 5.34
N THR A 20 2.46 17.89 5.59
CA THR A 20 2.94 17.10 6.72
C THR A 20 4.46 16.89 6.68
N GLN A 21 5.04 16.62 5.51
CA GLN A 21 6.49 16.43 5.39
C GLN A 21 7.27 17.73 5.53
N LEU A 22 6.77 18.85 5.02
CA LEU A 22 7.39 20.16 5.21
C LEU A 22 7.36 20.59 6.69
N GLU A 23 6.26 20.35 7.39
CA GLU A 23 6.18 20.58 8.83
C GLU A 23 7.23 19.75 9.59
N ARG A 24 7.36 18.46 9.25
CA ARG A 24 8.41 17.58 9.81
C ARG A 24 9.82 18.08 9.49
N PHE A 25 10.07 18.49 8.24
CA PHE A 25 11.35 19.03 7.80
C PHE A 25 11.73 20.29 8.56
N ASN A 26 10.77 21.22 8.72
CA ASN A 26 10.99 22.49 9.40
C ASN A 26 11.21 22.32 10.90
N THR A 27 10.51 21.36 11.52
CA THR A 27 10.58 21.09 12.97
C THR A 27 11.82 20.26 13.35
N SER A 28 12.48 19.61 12.38
CA SER A 28 13.63 18.75 12.66
C SER A 28 14.86 19.56 13.13
N PRO A 29 15.51 19.18 14.23
CA PRO A 29 16.55 19.99 14.87
C PRO A 29 17.92 19.90 14.19
N THR A 30 18.27 18.76 13.61
CA THR A 30 19.61 18.54 13.03
C THR A 30 19.56 18.43 11.50
N PRO A 31 20.64 18.85 10.79
CA PRO A 31 20.72 18.74 9.33
C PRO A 31 20.59 17.30 8.82
N GLU A 32 21.15 16.32 9.52
CA GLU A 32 21.15 14.91 9.10
C GLU A 32 19.74 14.33 9.08
N LEU A 33 18.89 14.73 10.04
CA LEU A 33 17.48 14.30 10.06
C LEU A 33 16.69 14.92 8.91
N LYS A 34 17.00 16.16 8.53
CA LYS A 34 16.35 16.85 7.42
C LYS A 34 16.63 16.20 6.07
N GLU A 35 17.85 15.72 5.84
CA GLU A 35 18.23 15.03 4.60
C GLU A 35 17.45 13.74 4.37
N ASN A 36 17.01 13.08 5.45
CA ASN A 36 16.23 11.85 5.37
C ASN A 36 14.73 12.09 5.11
N ILE A 37 14.27 13.34 5.16
CA ILE A 37 12.86 13.69 4.97
C ILE A 37 12.59 13.96 3.49
N GLU A 38 11.93 13.01 2.85
CA GLU A 38 11.39 13.20 1.51
C GLU A 38 10.16 14.12 1.57
N THR A 39 10.16 15.19 0.77
CA THR A 39 9.04 16.15 0.70
C THR A 39 8.27 16.07 -0.61
N ASN A 40 8.79 15.34 -1.60
CA ASN A 40 8.12 15.16 -2.88
C ASN A 40 7.02 14.09 -2.75
N PRO A 41 5.72 14.49 -2.88
CA PRO A 41 4.61 13.56 -2.70
C PRO A 41 4.57 12.46 -3.77
N LEU A 42 5.10 12.69 -4.98
CA LEU A 42 5.17 11.65 -6.02
C LEU A 42 6.16 10.55 -5.63
N ILE A 43 7.33 10.91 -5.09
CA ILE A 43 8.32 9.93 -4.64
C ILE A 43 7.75 9.09 -3.49
N ILE A 44 7.08 9.74 -2.54
CA ILE A 44 6.39 9.07 -1.42
C ILE A 44 5.33 8.11 -1.95
N PHE A 45 4.51 8.54 -2.91
CA PHE A 45 3.48 7.71 -3.52
C PHE A 45 4.07 6.46 -4.18
N TYR A 46 5.11 6.62 -5.02
CA TYR A 46 5.76 5.48 -5.66
C TYR A 46 6.38 4.52 -4.64
N ARG A 47 7.08 5.04 -3.62
CA ARG A 47 7.64 4.22 -2.53
C ARG A 47 6.56 3.48 -1.76
N ALA A 48 5.44 4.14 -1.44
CA ALA A 48 4.31 3.54 -0.74
C ALA A 48 3.70 2.38 -1.54
N VAL A 49 3.44 2.59 -2.84
CA VAL A 49 2.90 1.56 -3.73
C VAL A 49 3.87 0.37 -3.82
N GLU A 50 5.17 0.62 -3.99
CA GLU A 50 6.18 -0.43 -4.07
C GLU A 50 6.25 -1.26 -2.79
N ASN A 51 6.26 -0.61 -1.62
CA ASN A 51 6.27 -1.30 -0.33
C ASN A 51 5.03 -2.17 -0.14
N CYS A 52 3.88 -1.75 -0.68
CA CYS A 52 2.61 -2.48 -0.60
C CYS A 52 2.43 -3.57 -1.68
N LYS A 53 3.30 -3.62 -2.69
CA LYS A 53 3.20 -4.51 -3.86
C LYS A 53 3.39 -6.00 -3.50
N PRO A 54 2.39 -6.87 -3.69
CA PRO A 54 2.53 -8.31 -3.44
C PRO A 54 3.07 -9.07 -4.67
N LEU A 55 4.10 -9.90 -4.48
CA LEU A 55 4.68 -10.71 -5.57
C LEU A 55 3.99 -12.06 -5.79
N LEU A 56 3.41 -12.63 -4.72
CA LEU A 56 2.72 -13.92 -4.72
C LEU A 56 1.31 -13.75 -4.15
N GLN A 57 0.36 -14.52 -4.67
CA GLN A 57 -0.96 -14.71 -4.06
C GLN A 57 -1.26 -16.21 -3.93
N LEU A 58 -2.22 -16.55 -3.09
CA LEU A 58 -2.77 -17.90 -3.05
C LEU A 58 -3.91 -18.04 -4.06
N SER A 59 -3.91 -19.14 -4.81
CA SER A 59 -4.97 -19.51 -5.73
C SER A 59 -5.54 -20.87 -5.34
N PRO A 60 -6.87 -21.02 -5.21
CA PRO A 60 -7.48 -22.30 -4.89
C PRO A 60 -7.39 -23.24 -6.11
N ILE A 61 -6.75 -24.40 -5.95
CA ILE A 61 -6.64 -25.44 -6.99
C ILE A 61 -7.21 -26.75 -6.43
N LYS A 62 -8.13 -27.37 -7.16
CA LYS A 62 -8.76 -28.64 -6.76
C LYS A 62 -7.94 -29.83 -7.26
N ARG A 63 -7.53 -30.74 -6.37
CA ARG A 63 -6.84 -31.99 -6.68
C ARG A 63 -7.34 -33.13 -5.80
N GLY A 64 -7.68 -34.26 -6.40
CA GLY A 64 -8.10 -35.46 -5.67
C GLY A 64 -9.27 -35.24 -4.70
N GLY A 65 -10.19 -34.33 -5.03
CA GLY A 65 -11.34 -33.98 -4.17
C GLY A 65 -11.09 -32.88 -3.13
N VAL A 66 -9.85 -32.50 -2.86
CA VAL A 66 -9.48 -31.43 -1.91
C VAL A 66 -9.09 -30.15 -2.65
N THR A 67 -9.38 -28.99 -2.07
CA THR A 67 -8.94 -27.68 -2.60
C THR A 67 -7.72 -27.20 -1.84
N TYR A 68 -6.59 -27.07 -2.53
CA TYR A 68 -5.34 -26.57 -1.98
C TYR A 68 -5.19 -25.07 -2.25
N GLN A 69 -4.57 -24.35 -1.32
CA GLN A 69 -4.13 -22.98 -1.54
C GLN A 69 -2.74 -23.02 -2.16
N VAL A 70 -2.65 -22.70 -3.44
CA VAL A 70 -1.40 -22.81 -4.21
C VAL A 70 -0.79 -21.43 -4.40
N PRO A 71 0.46 -21.19 -3.96
CA PRO A 71 1.15 -19.93 -4.23
C PRO A 71 1.39 -19.75 -5.73
N VAL A 72 0.97 -18.61 -6.27
CA VAL A 72 1.14 -18.24 -7.67
C VAL A 72 1.74 -16.84 -7.80
N PRO A 73 2.68 -16.62 -8.75
CA PRO A 73 3.20 -15.30 -9.03
C PRO A 73 2.11 -14.38 -9.59
N ILE A 74 2.13 -13.13 -9.14
CA ILE A 74 1.21 -12.09 -9.59
C ILE A 74 1.89 -11.29 -10.71
N THR A 75 1.13 -10.98 -11.77
CA THR A 75 1.62 -10.07 -12.82
C THR A 75 1.79 -8.66 -12.26
N GLU A 76 2.75 -7.90 -12.79
CA GLU A 76 3.05 -6.55 -12.31
C GLU A 76 1.81 -5.64 -12.32
N LYS A 77 1.03 -5.66 -13.41
CA LYS A 77 -0.22 -4.89 -13.53
C LYS A 77 -1.21 -5.21 -12.40
N ARG A 78 -1.39 -6.50 -12.07
CA ARG A 78 -2.29 -6.93 -10.98
C ARG A 78 -1.71 -6.58 -9.62
N SER A 79 -0.40 -6.69 -9.46
CA SER A 79 0.29 -6.36 -8.22
C SER A 79 0.17 -4.87 -7.89
N ASN A 80 0.41 -3.99 -8.87
CA ASN A 80 0.20 -2.55 -8.76
C ASN A 80 -1.26 -2.22 -8.43
N PHE A 81 -2.21 -2.87 -9.12
CA PHE A 81 -3.64 -2.70 -8.83
C PHE A 81 -3.99 -3.10 -7.38
N LEU A 82 -3.48 -4.23 -6.89
CA LEU A 82 -3.73 -4.68 -5.51
C LEU A 82 -3.15 -3.72 -4.48
N ALA A 83 -1.93 -3.23 -4.69
CA ALA A 83 -1.30 -2.26 -3.80
C ALA A 83 -2.14 -0.98 -3.68
N MET A 84 -2.52 -0.38 -4.82
CA MET A 84 -3.36 0.82 -4.86
C MET A 84 -4.75 0.57 -4.26
N LYS A 85 -5.37 -0.57 -4.58
CA LYS A 85 -6.67 -0.96 -4.04
C LYS A 85 -6.62 -1.07 -2.52
N TRP A 86 -5.60 -1.74 -1.96
CA TRP A 86 -5.48 -1.91 -0.51
C TRP A 86 -5.21 -0.58 0.22
N LEU A 87 -4.44 0.33 -0.37
CA LEU A 87 -4.26 1.69 0.17
C LEU A 87 -5.58 2.46 0.24
N ILE A 88 -6.40 2.38 -0.81
CA ILE A 88 -7.72 3.01 -0.84
C ILE A 88 -8.66 2.37 0.20
N GLU A 89 -8.70 1.04 0.29
CA GLU A 89 -9.51 0.31 1.29
C GLU A 89 -9.08 0.69 2.72
N ALA A 90 -7.77 0.70 3.00
CA ALA A 90 -7.26 1.06 4.32
C ALA A 90 -7.59 2.51 4.71
N ALA A 91 -7.58 3.42 3.75
CA ALA A 91 -8.01 4.79 3.97
C ALA A 91 -9.53 4.86 4.22
N GLN A 92 -10.36 4.10 3.49
CA GLN A 92 -11.81 4.07 3.69
C GLN A 92 -12.22 3.56 5.08
N ASP A 93 -11.46 2.60 5.63
CA ASP A 93 -11.71 2.00 6.94
C ASP A 93 -11.38 2.92 8.13
N LYS A 94 -10.74 4.08 7.91
CA LYS A 94 -10.49 5.07 8.98
C LYS A 94 -11.74 5.85 9.37
N GLU A 95 -11.69 6.46 10.55
CA GLU A 95 -12.75 7.25 11.21
C GLU A 95 -13.54 8.16 10.27
N ARG A 96 -14.88 8.04 10.24
CA ARG A 96 -15.74 8.75 9.29
C ARG A 96 -15.68 10.28 9.36
N THR A 97 -15.21 10.82 10.48
CA THR A 97 -15.09 12.26 10.73
C THR A 97 -13.96 12.92 9.94
N VAL A 98 -12.94 12.17 9.53
CA VAL A 98 -11.80 12.70 8.77
C VAL A 98 -12.08 12.61 7.25
N HIS A 99 -11.66 13.62 6.49
CA HIS A 99 -11.85 13.63 5.04
C HIS A 99 -10.96 12.57 4.35
N PHE A 100 -11.47 11.97 3.27
CA PHE A 100 -10.77 10.90 2.56
C PHE A 100 -9.34 11.26 2.09
N PRO A 101 -9.07 12.45 1.52
CA PRO A 101 -7.71 12.83 1.11
C PRO A 101 -6.69 12.84 2.25
N GLU A 102 -7.10 13.24 3.47
CA GLU A 102 -6.24 13.23 4.65
C GLU A 102 -5.92 11.80 5.09
N LYS A 103 -6.95 10.94 5.12
CA LYS A 103 -6.80 9.51 5.44
C LYS A 103 -5.84 8.82 4.48
N LEU A 104 -5.99 9.09 3.18
CA LEU A 104 -5.12 8.52 2.15
C LEU A 104 -3.69 9.07 2.28
N ALA A 105 -3.50 10.35 2.58
CA ALA A 105 -2.19 10.92 2.84
C ALA A 105 -1.47 10.21 4.01
N TRP A 106 -2.20 9.91 5.10
CA TRP A 106 -1.64 9.14 6.23
C TRP A 106 -1.24 7.72 5.80
N GLU A 107 -2.08 7.01 5.06
CA GLU A 107 -1.74 5.67 4.58
C GLU A 107 -0.53 5.67 3.64
N LEU A 108 -0.39 6.68 2.76
CA LEU A 108 0.79 6.82 1.90
C LEU A 108 2.06 7.09 2.72
N LEU A 109 2.01 7.96 3.72
CA LEU A 109 3.14 8.26 4.60
C LEU A 109 3.58 7.02 5.39
N ASP A 110 2.65 6.30 6.01
CA ASP A 110 2.94 5.06 6.75
C ASP A 110 3.52 3.99 5.83
N ALA A 111 2.89 3.76 4.67
CA ALA A 111 3.33 2.76 3.71
C ALA A 111 4.70 3.09 3.10
N SER A 112 4.98 4.35 2.80
CA SER A 112 6.30 4.78 2.30
C SER A 112 7.43 4.51 3.30
N SER A 113 7.11 4.52 4.60
CA SER A 113 8.02 4.18 5.70
C SER A 113 8.05 2.68 6.00
N ASN A 114 7.47 1.85 5.13
CA ASN A 114 7.34 0.40 5.25
C ASN A 114 6.55 -0.02 6.51
N GLN A 115 5.57 0.79 6.91
CA GLN A 115 4.68 0.58 8.05
C GLN A 115 3.22 0.64 7.61
N GLY A 116 2.30 0.58 8.56
CA GLY A 116 0.86 0.67 8.31
C GLY A 116 0.18 -0.67 8.01
N ARG A 117 -1.14 -0.61 7.86
CA ARG A 117 -2.00 -1.80 7.73
C ARG A 117 -1.78 -2.53 6.40
N VAL A 118 -1.54 -1.78 5.32
CA VAL A 118 -1.37 -2.36 3.98
C VAL A 118 -0.06 -3.14 3.85
N VAL A 119 1.04 -2.61 4.40
CA VAL A 119 2.32 -3.34 4.42
C VAL A 119 2.20 -4.63 5.23
N LYS A 120 1.53 -4.59 6.40
CA LYS A 120 1.23 -5.80 7.18
C LYS A 120 0.39 -6.81 6.40
N LYS A 121 -0.62 -6.34 5.65
CA LYS A 121 -1.45 -7.20 4.78
C LYS A 121 -0.63 -7.91 3.71
N LYS A 122 0.31 -7.20 3.04
CA LYS A 122 1.26 -7.80 2.10
C LYS A 122 2.15 -8.86 2.79
N GLN A 123 2.74 -8.51 3.94
CA GLN A 123 3.62 -9.41 4.68
C GLN A 123 2.89 -10.69 5.13
N GLU A 124 1.65 -10.57 5.59
CA GLU A 124 0.81 -11.71 5.94
C GLU A 124 0.52 -12.59 4.72
N LEU A 125 0.17 -12.00 3.57
CA LEU A 125 -0.03 -12.77 2.33
C LEU A 125 1.24 -13.53 1.94
N HIS A 126 2.42 -12.90 2.05
CA HIS A 126 3.69 -13.55 1.74
C HIS A 126 4.00 -14.70 2.72
N ARG A 127 3.74 -14.51 4.01
CA ARG A 127 3.86 -15.56 5.03
C ARG A 127 2.94 -16.74 4.72
N GLN A 128 1.70 -16.49 4.33
CA GLN A 128 0.75 -17.53 3.94
C GLN A 128 1.19 -18.26 2.66
N CYS A 129 1.77 -17.54 1.69
CA CYS A 129 2.35 -18.14 0.49
C CYS A 129 3.53 -19.06 0.83
N GLU A 130 4.43 -18.62 1.70
CA GLU A 130 5.57 -19.43 2.18
C GLU A 130 5.08 -20.69 2.94
N ALA A 131 4.08 -20.56 3.80
CA ALA A 131 3.51 -21.71 4.52
C ALA A 131 2.91 -22.78 3.57
N ASN A 132 2.43 -22.37 2.38
CA ASN A 132 1.85 -23.27 1.38
C ASN A 132 2.82 -23.60 0.23
N ARG A 133 4.11 -23.29 0.37
CA ARG A 133 5.13 -23.46 -0.68
C ARG A 133 5.21 -24.89 -1.22
N ALA A 134 4.95 -25.89 -0.38
CA ALA A 134 4.92 -27.30 -0.77
C ALA A 134 3.94 -27.58 -1.93
N TYR A 135 2.84 -26.85 -2.03
CA TYR A 135 1.81 -27.06 -3.06
C TYR A 135 2.07 -26.32 -4.37
N ALA A 136 3.17 -25.55 -4.48
CA ALA A 136 3.49 -24.78 -5.69
C ALA A 136 3.52 -25.63 -6.97
N HIS A 137 3.84 -26.91 -6.85
CA HIS A 137 3.88 -27.85 -7.97
C HIS A 137 2.50 -28.11 -8.61
N TYR A 138 1.39 -27.92 -7.89
CA TYR A 138 0.04 -28.09 -8.43
C TYR A 138 -0.36 -27.05 -9.48
N ARG A 139 0.48 -26.04 -9.73
CA ARG A 139 0.26 -25.00 -10.75
C ARG A 139 0.33 -25.54 -12.19
N TRP A 140 1.15 -26.56 -12.43
CA TRP A 140 1.46 -27.09 -13.78
C TRP A 140 1.11 -28.56 -13.97
N SER A 141 0.80 -29.27 -12.88
CA SER A 141 0.26 -30.64 -12.92
C SER A 141 -1.21 -30.68 -13.33
#